data_AF-A0A7J2YW57-F1
#
_entry.id   AF-A0A7J2YW57-F1
#
_cell.length_a   1.000
_cell.length_b   1.000
_cell.length_c   1.000
_cell.angle_alpha   90.00
_cell.angle_beta   90.00
_cell.angle_gamma   90.00
#
_symmetry.space_group_name_H-M   'P 1'
#
loop_
_entity.id
_entity.type
_entity.pdbx_description
1 polymer ?
#
loop_
_entity_poly.entity_id
_entity_poly.type
_entity_poly.pdbx_seq_one_letter_code
_entity_poly.pdbx_strand_id
1 'polypeptide(L)'
;MLVFYSLFSPPSGLSVLTILGFAFLLGLLHGITPDEHTWPITFSYSVGSYSTRGGMKSGFMFSLGFIIQRGILTTLGFLGLAAIYQTYDLNGPVYLLVGLVMLVAGSYVLKGRYLHLPFDALLGRKHKLAQSNNPPSQKTELKPIPLKMAVVQGFIAGFGFGAYATILVFTLAPQVPSAIYAPLPGFAFGIGTMCMQIILGAVFANIMRLKHLTVNQIKYIGRLTAGRALYYGGIAFAVIGVLIAIFPVIDSAAIKTGIPIPNLDAVGVSTGLVIIVVGVIGLGSIYQAFRQITREKQTAEHKNNHSLKHISFD
;
A
#
# COMPACT_ATOMS: atom_id res chain seq x y z
N MET A 1 -29.28 -6.86 5.62
CA MET A 1 -29.02 -5.75 6.56
C MET A 1 -28.37 -6.26 7.86
N LEU A 2 -28.92 -7.29 8.51
CA LEU A 2 -28.34 -7.91 9.73
C LEU A 2 -26.90 -8.41 9.58
N VAL A 3 -26.57 -9.15 8.51
CA VAL A 3 -25.21 -9.72 8.30
C VAL A 3 -24.13 -8.63 8.13
N PHE A 4 -24.46 -7.53 7.46
CA PHE A 4 -23.51 -6.44 7.22
C PHE A 4 -23.23 -5.63 8.49
N TYR A 5 -24.28 -5.42 9.31
CA TYR A 5 -24.13 -4.82 10.63
C TYR A 5 -23.29 -5.69 11.57
N SER A 6 -23.55 -7.02 11.60
CA SER A 6 -22.76 -7.97 12.38
C SER A 6 -21.28 -8.01 12.01
N LEU A 7 -20.90 -7.61 10.80
CA LEU A 7 -19.49 -7.58 10.38
C LEU A 7 -18.72 -6.44 11.05
N PHE A 8 -19.35 -5.27 11.23
CA PHE A 8 -18.74 -4.09 11.87
C PHE A 8 -19.03 -3.99 13.36
N SER A 9 -20.01 -4.75 13.85
CA SER A 9 -20.34 -4.88 15.26
C SER A 9 -20.57 -6.36 15.59
N PRO A 10 -19.51 -7.19 15.60
CA PRO A 10 -19.64 -8.62 15.81
C PRO A 10 -20.15 -8.95 17.21
N PRO A 11 -21.14 -9.85 17.34
CA PRO A 11 -21.65 -10.26 18.64
C PRO A 11 -20.60 -11.08 19.40
N SER A 12 -20.79 -11.24 20.71
CA SER A 12 -19.96 -12.10 21.55
C SER A 12 -20.28 -13.59 21.36
N GLY A 13 -19.32 -14.46 21.62
CA GLY A 13 -19.53 -15.92 21.64
C GLY A 13 -19.51 -16.56 20.25
N LEU A 14 -18.84 -15.92 19.29
CA LEU A 14 -18.69 -16.46 17.94
C LEU A 14 -17.82 -17.73 17.94
N SER A 15 -18.17 -18.68 17.08
CA SER A 15 -17.29 -19.82 16.80
C SER A 15 -15.99 -19.34 16.13
N VAL A 16 -14.89 -20.09 16.30
CA VAL A 16 -13.62 -19.79 15.64
C VAL A 16 -13.79 -19.66 14.12
N LEU A 17 -14.57 -20.54 13.50
CA LEU A 17 -14.82 -20.49 12.06
C LEU A 17 -15.50 -19.18 11.64
N THR A 18 -16.49 -18.72 12.42
CA THR A 18 -17.18 -17.45 12.16
C THR A 18 -16.24 -16.26 12.32
N ILE A 19 -15.39 -16.28 13.36
CA ILE A 19 -14.35 -15.26 13.57
C ILE A 19 -13.41 -15.18 12.37
N LEU A 20 -12.92 -16.31 11.87
CA LEU A 20 -12.04 -16.35 10.69
C LEU A 20 -12.75 -15.87 9.43
N GLY A 21 -14.02 -16.23 9.25
CA GLY A 21 -14.85 -15.73 8.15
C GLY A 21 -15.00 -14.21 8.18
N PHE A 22 -15.31 -13.65 9.37
CA PHE A 22 -15.43 -12.19 9.54
C PHE A 22 -14.08 -11.50 9.33
N ALA A 23 -13.01 -12.03 9.89
CA ALA A 23 -11.66 -11.49 9.70
C ALA A 23 -11.25 -11.47 8.23
N PHE A 24 -11.53 -12.54 7.48
CA PHE A 24 -11.26 -12.59 6.03
C PHE A 24 -12.09 -11.55 5.25
N LEU A 25 -13.38 -11.41 5.54
CA LEU A 25 -14.25 -10.41 4.91
C LEU A 25 -13.81 -8.98 5.24
N LEU A 26 -13.45 -8.70 6.50
CA LEU A 26 -12.86 -7.43 6.91
C LEU A 26 -11.54 -7.17 6.16
N GLY A 27 -10.73 -8.21 5.92
CA GLY A 27 -9.52 -8.11 5.10
C GLY A 27 -9.81 -7.75 3.65
N LEU A 28 -10.84 -8.35 3.03
CA LEU A 28 -11.26 -7.99 1.68
C LEU A 28 -11.73 -6.53 1.62
N LEU A 29 -12.52 -6.09 2.61
CA LEU A 29 -12.99 -4.71 2.71
C LEU A 29 -11.81 -3.75 2.88
N HIS A 30 -10.91 -4.02 3.83
CA HIS A 30 -9.70 -3.23 4.04
C HIS A 30 -8.83 -3.13 2.77
N GLY A 31 -8.75 -4.19 1.97
CA GLY A 31 -8.00 -4.15 0.71
C GLY A 31 -8.62 -3.24 -0.37
N ILE A 32 -9.92 -2.92 -0.29
CA ILE A 32 -10.62 -2.06 -1.27
C ILE A 32 -10.98 -0.68 -0.72
N THR A 33 -11.17 -0.53 0.59
CA THR A 33 -11.53 0.74 1.21
C THR A 33 -10.30 1.48 1.73
N PRO A 34 -10.29 2.81 1.61
CA PRO A 34 -9.17 3.61 2.07
C PRO A 34 -9.01 3.48 3.58
N ASP A 35 -7.96 2.78 4.01
CA ASP A 35 -7.39 2.97 5.33
C ASP A 35 -6.18 3.91 5.25
N GLU A 36 -6.12 4.77 6.23
CA GLU A 36 -5.25 5.92 6.26
C GLU A 36 -3.77 5.61 6.42
N HIS A 37 -3.39 4.37 6.69
CA HIS A 37 -2.00 3.98 6.92
C HIS A 37 -1.44 3.05 5.84
N THR A 38 -2.26 2.11 5.35
CA THR A 38 -1.78 1.05 4.47
C THR A 38 -2.21 1.24 3.04
N TRP A 39 -3.30 1.97 2.76
CA TRP A 39 -3.86 2.08 1.42
C TRP A 39 -2.91 2.69 0.38
N PRO A 40 -2.16 3.78 0.66
CA PRO A 40 -1.13 4.26 -0.27
C PRO A 40 -0.07 3.22 -0.64
N ILE A 41 0.24 2.33 0.29
CA ILE A 41 1.24 1.27 0.11
C ILE A 41 0.61 0.11 -0.66
N THR A 42 -0.54 -0.39 -0.21
CA THR A 42 -1.23 -1.51 -0.84
C THR A 42 -1.64 -1.17 -2.28
N PHE A 43 -2.11 0.05 -2.54
CA PHE A 43 -2.33 0.60 -3.89
C PHE A 43 -1.06 0.56 -4.74
N SER A 44 0.07 1.02 -4.19
CA SER A 44 1.37 0.99 -4.87
C SER A 44 1.82 -0.43 -5.21
N TYR A 45 1.55 -1.42 -4.36
CA TYR A 45 1.81 -2.83 -4.66
C TYR A 45 0.80 -3.42 -5.66
N SER A 46 -0.48 -3.09 -5.58
CA SER A 46 -1.48 -3.53 -6.56
C SER A 46 -1.13 -3.03 -7.97
N VAL A 47 -0.85 -1.74 -8.10
CA VAL A 47 -0.55 -1.08 -9.39
C VAL A 47 0.86 -1.36 -9.87
N GLY A 48 1.87 -1.34 -8.98
CA GLY A 48 3.28 -1.47 -9.34
C GLY A 48 3.83 -2.89 -9.36
N SER A 49 3.24 -3.81 -8.59
CA SER A 49 3.70 -5.19 -8.43
C SER A 49 2.73 -6.21 -9.02
N TYR A 50 1.48 -6.24 -8.54
CA TYR A 50 0.49 -7.26 -8.95
C TYR A 50 -0.08 -7.07 -10.36
N SER A 51 0.12 -5.90 -10.97
CA SER A 51 -0.28 -5.63 -12.36
C SER A 51 0.44 -6.46 -13.42
N THR A 52 1.59 -7.08 -13.09
CA THR A 52 2.34 -7.94 -14.01
C THR A 52 2.96 -9.15 -13.33
N ARG A 53 3.08 -10.27 -14.06
CA ARG A 53 3.69 -11.53 -13.55
C ARG A 53 5.07 -11.34 -12.91
N GLY A 54 5.88 -10.40 -13.42
CA GLY A 54 7.22 -10.13 -12.90
C GLY A 54 7.26 -9.37 -11.57
N GLY A 55 6.21 -8.59 -11.25
CA GLY A 55 6.11 -7.85 -10.00
C GLY A 55 5.36 -8.61 -8.90
N MET A 56 4.62 -9.68 -9.23
CA MET A 56 3.85 -10.43 -8.24
C MET A 56 4.69 -10.91 -7.05
N LYS A 57 5.96 -11.26 -7.26
CA LYS A 57 6.86 -11.70 -6.17
C LYS A 57 7.03 -10.63 -5.08
N SER A 58 7.23 -9.36 -5.44
CA SER A 58 7.34 -8.29 -4.44
C SER A 58 5.99 -8.04 -3.74
N GLY A 59 4.88 -8.12 -4.47
CA GLY A 59 3.54 -8.07 -3.88
C GLY A 59 3.30 -9.17 -2.84
N PHE A 60 3.63 -10.42 -3.16
CA PHE A 60 3.49 -11.55 -2.23
C PHE A 60 4.38 -11.38 -1.00
N MET A 61 5.61 -10.92 -1.16
CA MET A 61 6.52 -10.68 -0.04
C MET A 61 6.03 -9.56 0.87
N PHE A 62 5.45 -8.50 0.29
CA PHE A 62 4.74 -7.47 1.06
C PHE A 62 3.58 -8.07 1.85
N SER A 63 2.68 -8.78 1.19
CA SER A 63 1.52 -9.40 1.81
C SER A 63 1.90 -10.38 2.92
N LEU A 64 3.00 -11.14 2.74
CA LEU A 64 3.51 -12.05 3.76
C LEU A 64 3.99 -11.29 5.01
N GLY A 65 4.74 -10.20 4.84
CA GLY A 65 5.16 -9.35 5.96
C GLY A 65 3.94 -8.79 6.72
N PHE A 66 2.92 -8.36 5.99
CA PHE A 66 1.66 -7.86 6.54
C PHE A 66 0.87 -8.94 7.29
N ILE A 67 0.73 -10.14 6.71
CA ILE A 67 0.06 -11.30 7.33
C ILE A 67 0.73 -11.67 8.66
N ILE A 68 2.07 -11.78 8.66
CA ILE A 68 2.84 -12.11 9.87
C ILE A 68 2.61 -11.04 10.93
N GLN A 69 2.72 -9.75 10.56
CA GLN A 69 2.50 -8.68 11.52
C GLN A 69 1.07 -8.70 12.07
N ARG A 70 0.05 -8.92 11.23
CA ARG A 70 -1.34 -8.96 11.70
C ARG A 70 -1.59 -10.11 12.67
N GLY A 71 -0.97 -11.27 12.45
CA GLY A 71 -1.01 -12.37 13.42
C GLY A 71 -0.37 -12.01 14.77
N ILE A 72 0.76 -11.29 14.75
CA ILE A 72 1.37 -10.78 15.99
C ILE A 72 0.42 -9.80 16.68
N LEU A 73 -0.16 -8.87 15.93
CA LEU A 73 -1.01 -7.83 16.50
C LEU A 73 -2.30 -8.38 17.10
N THR A 74 -2.95 -9.36 16.46
CA THR A 74 -4.12 -10.04 17.02
C THR A 74 -3.76 -10.89 18.24
N THR A 75 -2.54 -11.44 18.29
CA THR A 75 -2.02 -12.10 19.49
C THR A 75 -1.84 -11.11 20.63
N LEU A 76 -1.24 -9.94 20.37
CA LEU A 76 -1.12 -8.89 21.38
C LEU A 76 -2.49 -8.36 21.82
N GLY A 77 -3.44 -8.21 20.89
CA GLY A 77 -4.84 -7.89 21.17
C GLY A 77 -5.46 -8.85 22.18
N PHE A 78 -5.31 -10.15 21.93
CA PHE A 78 -5.74 -11.21 22.85
C PHE A 78 -5.07 -11.13 24.23
N LEU A 79 -3.78 -10.77 24.28
CA LEU A 79 -3.01 -10.65 25.52
C LEU A 79 -3.26 -9.33 26.29
N GLY A 80 -4.10 -8.43 25.77
CA GLY A 80 -4.49 -7.19 26.47
C GLY A 80 -3.86 -5.90 25.94
N LEU A 81 -3.44 -5.85 24.66
CA LEU A 81 -2.92 -4.64 24.01
C LEU A 81 -3.86 -3.42 24.13
N ALA A 82 -5.17 -3.64 24.32
CA ALA A 82 -6.16 -2.59 24.51
C ALA A 82 -5.81 -1.64 25.68
N ALA A 83 -5.26 -2.15 26.78
CA ALA A 83 -4.89 -1.33 27.93
C ALA A 83 -3.78 -0.31 27.60
N ILE A 84 -2.86 -0.69 26.71
CA ILE A 84 -1.77 0.19 26.25
C ILE A 84 -2.33 1.26 25.31
N TYR A 85 -3.18 0.87 24.35
CA TYR A 85 -3.78 1.80 23.38
C TYR A 85 -4.76 2.80 23.99
N GLN A 86 -5.37 2.48 25.13
CA GLN A 86 -6.18 3.45 25.88
C GLN A 86 -5.36 4.53 26.58
N THR A 87 -4.07 4.26 26.85
CA THR A 87 -3.20 5.16 27.62
C THR A 87 -2.31 6.01 26.72
N TYR A 88 -1.87 5.47 25.57
CA TYR A 88 -0.93 6.12 24.67
C TYR A 88 -1.54 6.32 23.29
N ASP A 89 -1.54 7.57 22.80
CA ASP A 89 -1.81 7.85 21.39
C ASP A 89 -0.59 7.50 20.54
N LEU A 90 -0.69 6.39 19.82
CA LEU A 90 0.37 5.88 18.95
C LEU A 90 0.21 6.33 17.50
N ASN A 91 -0.83 7.09 17.15
CA ASN A 91 -1.13 7.45 15.77
C ASN A 91 0.01 8.29 15.16
N GLY A 92 0.39 9.40 15.80
CA GLY A 92 1.46 10.28 15.32
C GLY A 92 2.79 9.54 15.04
N PRO A 93 3.34 8.79 16.00
CA PRO A 93 4.52 7.96 15.79
C PRO A 93 4.39 6.93 14.67
N VAL A 94 3.22 6.27 14.54
CA VAL A 94 2.96 5.30 13.47
C VAL A 94 2.92 5.98 12.10
N TYR A 95 2.22 7.11 11.94
CA TYR A 95 2.21 7.90 10.71
C TYR A 95 3.63 8.29 10.28
N LEU A 96 4.45 8.76 11.23
CA LEU A 96 5.84 9.13 10.97
C LEU A 96 6.65 7.94 10.47
N LEU A 97 6.59 6.81 11.19
CA LEU A 97 7.38 5.62 10.84
C LEU A 97 6.96 5.05 9.48
N VAL A 98 5.66 4.92 9.24
CA VAL A 98 5.10 4.47 7.95
C VAL A 98 5.53 5.43 6.84
N GLY A 99 5.41 6.74 7.06
CA GLY A 99 5.81 7.77 6.10
C GLY A 99 7.29 7.71 5.72
N LEU A 100 8.18 7.52 6.70
CA LEU A 100 9.62 7.36 6.45
C LEU A 100 9.91 6.11 5.61
N VAL A 101 9.28 4.99 5.91
CA VAL A 101 9.46 3.74 5.16
C VAL A 101 8.95 3.88 3.72
N MET A 102 7.80 4.52 3.53
CA MET A 102 7.26 4.87 2.21
C MET A 102 8.21 5.79 1.44
N LEU A 103 8.76 6.80 2.10
CA LEU A 103 9.69 7.76 1.51
C LEU A 103 10.95 7.06 1.00
N VAL A 104 11.53 6.15 1.78
CA VAL A 104 12.69 5.35 1.37
C VAL A 104 12.32 4.45 0.17
N ALA A 105 11.14 3.84 0.18
CA ALA A 105 10.60 3.03 -0.92
C ALA A 105 10.49 3.80 -2.23
N GLY A 106 9.78 4.93 -2.18
CA GLY A 106 9.56 5.78 -3.34
C GLY A 106 10.87 6.37 -3.85
N SER A 107 11.78 6.75 -2.95
CA SER A 107 13.12 7.23 -3.31
C SER A 107 13.92 6.17 -4.07
N TYR A 108 13.85 4.92 -3.62
CA TYR A 108 14.54 3.83 -4.31
C TYR A 108 13.95 3.57 -5.71
N VAL A 109 12.62 3.50 -5.83
CA VAL A 109 11.95 3.25 -7.12
C VAL A 109 12.19 4.37 -8.12
N LEU A 110 12.12 5.63 -7.69
CA LEU A 110 12.21 6.80 -8.57
C LEU A 110 13.65 7.28 -8.83
N LYS A 111 14.50 7.27 -7.80
CA LYS A 111 15.84 7.89 -7.85
C LYS A 111 16.96 6.85 -7.84
N GLY A 112 16.66 5.57 -7.62
CA GLY A 112 17.64 4.50 -7.61
C GLY A 112 18.65 4.54 -6.46
N ARG A 113 18.49 5.47 -5.50
CA ARG A 113 19.35 5.61 -4.31
C ARG A 113 18.91 4.61 -3.25
N TYR A 114 19.77 3.66 -2.90
CA TYR A 114 19.60 2.80 -1.73
C TYR A 114 20.04 3.62 -0.51
N LEU A 115 19.13 3.84 0.45
CA LEU A 115 19.57 4.34 1.76
C LEU A 115 20.18 3.12 2.48
N HIS A 116 21.49 3.10 2.64
CA HIS A 116 22.15 2.06 3.42
C HIS A 116 21.66 2.16 4.87
N LEU A 117 20.97 1.11 5.35
CA LEU A 117 20.61 1.01 6.76
C LEU A 117 21.85 0.50 7.51
N PRO A 118 22.16 1.02 8.71
CA PRO A 118 23.34 0.63 9.47
C PRO A 118 23.40 -0.88 9.82
N PHE A 119 22.27 -1.58 9.79
CA PHE A 119 22.22 -3.04 9.98
C PHE A 119 22.71 -3.87 8.77
N ASP A 120 22.90 -3.28 7.58
CA ASP A 120 23.47 -3.98 6.42
C ASP A 120 24.93 -4.41 6.65
N ALA A 121 25.65 -3.70 7.53
CA ALA A 121 27.01 -4.04 7.92
C ALA A 121 27.07 -5.28 8.83
N LEU A 122 26.03 -5.50 9.66
CA LEU A 122 25.96 -6.62 10.60
C LEU A 122 25.68 -7.97 9.90
N LEU A 123 25.12 -7.93 8.68
CA LEU A 123 24.75 -9.10 7.86
C LEU A 123 25.78 -9.44 6.77
N GLY A 124 27.02 -8.93 6.88
CA GLY A 124 28.16 -9.40 6.09
C GLY A 124 28.12 -9.11 4.59
N ARG A 125 27.31 -8.16 4.12
CA ARG A 125 27.26 -7.85 2.67
C ARG A 125 28.30 -6.79 2.27
N LYS A 126 29.48 -7.27 1.88
CA LYS A 126 30.36 -6.52 0.96
C LYS A 126 29.77 -6.58 -0.45
N HIS A 127 28.92 -5.64 -0.85
CA HIS A 127 28.57 -5.46 -2.26
C HIS A 127 29.46 -4.40 -2.89
N LYS A 128 30.23 -4.85 -3.89
CA LYS A 128 31.07 -4.02 -4.77
C LYS A 128 30.33 -2.77 -5.20
N LEU A 129 30.95 -1.61 -5.02
CA LEU A 129 30.62 -0.39 -5.75
C LEU A 129 30.65 -0.71 -7.24
N ALA A 130 29.48 -0.87 -7.84
CA ALA A 130 29.32 -0.64 -9.27
C ALA A 130 29.23 0.87 -9.45
N GLN A 131 30.38 1.54 -9.46
CA GLN A 131 30.53 2.78 -10.22
C GLN A 131 30.25 2.42 -11.67
N SER A 132 29.01 2.60 -12.11
CA SER A 132 28.71 2.68 -13.54
C SER A 132 29.07 4.10 -13.98
N ASN A 133 30.30 4.24 -14.48
CA ASN A 133 30.79 5.43 -15.19
C ASN A 133 30.16 5.52 -16.59
N ASN A 134 28.84 5.47 -16.68
CA ASN A 134 28.14 5.80 -17.92
C ASN A 134 27.63 7.25 -17.81
N PRO A 135 27.84 8.10 -18.82
CA PRO A 135 27.23 9.43 -18.86
C PRO A 135 25.70 9.28 -18.77
N PRO A 136 24.96 10.31 -18.30
CA PRO A 136 23.53 10.22 -18.06
C PRO A 136 22.78 10.11 -19.39
N SER A 137 22.69 8.90 -19.95
CA SER A 137 21.82 8.60 -21.07
C SER A 137 20.37 8.70 -20.57
N GLN A 138 19.66 9.68 -21.13
CA GLN A 138 18.27 10.05 -20.87
C GLN A 138 17.31 8.85 -20.93
N LYS A 139 17.01 8.25 -19.77
CA LYS A 139 15.72 7.73 -19.29
C LYS A 139 16.00 6.99 -18.00
N THR A 140 15.73 7.61 -16.85
CA THR A 140 15.90 7.00 -15.54
C THR A 140 15.11 5.69 -15.49
N GLU A 141 15.80 4.55 -15.58
CA GLU A 141 15.15 3.24 -15.59
C GLU A 141 14.54 2.98 -14.19
N LEU A 142 13.21 2.88 -14.12
CA LEU A 142 12.50 2.68 -12.86
C LEU A 142 12.80 1.29 -12.29
N LYS A 143 13.37 1.26 -11.09
CA LYS A 143 13.77 0.01 -10.42
C LYS A 143 12.56 -0.70 -9.80
N PRO A 144 12.50 -2.05 -9.87
CA PRO A 144 11.50 -2.82 -9.14
C PRO A 144 11.78 -2.79 -7.63
N ILE A 145 10.74 -2.87 -6.80
CA ILE A 145 10.90 -2.93 -5.34
C ILE A 145 11.63 -4.22 -4.94
N PRO A 146 12.73 -4.18 -4.16
CA PRO A 146 13.43 -5.36 -3.71
C PRO A 146 12.57 -6.22 -2.78
N LEU A 147 12.67 -7.55 -2.88
CA LEU A 147 11.85 -8.48 -2.10
C LEU A 147 11.97 -8.25 -0.59
N LYS A 148 13.19 -8.07 -0.07
CA LYS A 148 13.42 -7.81 1.36
C LYS A 148 12.74 -6.52 1.83
N MET A 149 12.81 -5.49 1.01
CA MET A 149 12.18 -4.20 1.30
C MET A 149 10.66 -4.33 1.33
N ALA A 150 10.10 -5.15 0.43
CA ALA A 150 8.68 -5.44 0.42
C ALA A 150 8.21 -6.14 1.70
N VAL A 151 8.95 -7.15 2.19
CA VAL A 151 8.64 -7.79 3.48
C VAL A 151 8.63 -6.77 4.63
N VAL A 152 9.67 -5.94 4.73
CA VAL A 152 9.79 -4.93 5.80
C VAL A 152 8.65 -3.91 5.72
N GLN A 153 8.30 -3.47 4.51
CA GLN A 153 7.17 -2.57 4.30
C GLN A 153 5.85 -3.18 4.71
N GLY A 154 5.59 -4.43 4.32
CA GLY A 154 4.38 -5.13 4.71
C GLY A 154 4.25 -5.25 6.22
N PHE A 155 5.36 -5.63 6.87
CA PHE A 155 5.43 -5.71 8.32
C PHE A 155 5.16 -4.36 8.99
N ILE A 156 5.86 -3.29 8.59
CA ILE A 156 5.69 -1.97 9.22
C ILE A 156 4.31 -1.38 8.94
N ALA A 157 3.80 -1.51 7.72
CA ALA A 157 2.46 -1.04 7.35
C ALA A 157 1.37 -1.68 8.22
N GLY A 158 1.56 -2.94 8.64
CA GLY A 158 0.61 -3.63 9.52
C GLY A 158 0.39 -2.97 10.88
N PHE A 159 1.27 -2.09 11.35
CA PHE A 159 1.08 -1.34 12.60
C PHE A 159 0.08 -0.18 12.48
N GLY A 160 -0.33 0.19 11.26
CA GLY A 160 -1.42 1.13 11.05
C GLY A 160 -2.74 0.64 11.67
N PHE A 161 -3.36 1.47 12.51
CA PHE A 161 -4.60 1.18 13.20
C PHE A 161 -5.76 1.97 12.60
N GLY A 162 -6.39 1.39 11.58
CA GLY A 162 -7.68 1.84 11.08
C GLY A 162 -8.85 1.14 11.78
N ALA A 163 -10.07 1.52 11.43
CA ALA A 163 -11.25 0.99 12.09
C ALA A 163 -11.47 -0.53 11.86
N TYR A 164 -11.08 -1.08 10.70
CA TYR A 164 -11.11 -2.54 10.48
C TYR A 164 -10.10 -3.30 11.36
N ALA A 165 -8.91 -2.74 11.54
CA ALA A 165 -7.89 -3.32 12.43
C ALA A 165 -8.34 -3.28 13.89
N THR A 166 -9.07 -2.23 14.27
CA THR A 166 -9.66 -2.08 15.61
C THR A 166 -10.66 -3.21 15.90
N ILE A 167 -11.63 -3.44 14.99
CA ILE A 167 -12.59 -4.54 15.12
C ILE A 167 -11.87 -5.89 15.18
N LEU A 168 -10.88 -6.09 14.32
CA LEU A 168 -10.10 -7.32 14.27
C LEU A 168 -9.36 -7.59 15.58
N VAL A 169 -8.59 -6.62 16.07
CA VAL A 169 -7.65 -6.80 17.19
C VAL A 169 -8.35 -6.74 18.54
N PHE A 170 -9.36 -5.89 18.71
CA PHE A 170 -9.99 -5.66 20.01
C PHE A 170 -11.38 -6.27 20.16
N THR A 171 -12.01 -6.71 19.07
CA THR A 171 -13.32 -7.35 19.14
C THR A 171 -13.26 -8.82 18.75
N LEU A 172 -12.64 -9.15 17.61
CA LEU A 172 -12.59 -10.53 17.11
C LEU A 172 -11.50 -11.38 17.78
N ALA A 173 -10.27 -10.85 17.86
CA ALA A 173 -9.14 -11.60 18.40
C ALA A 173 -9.32 -12.02 19.87
N PRO A 174 -9.87 -11.20 20.79
CA PRO A 174 -10.06 -11.59 22.18
C PRO A 174 -11.12 -12.69 22.38
N GLN A 175 -11.96 -12.96 21.38
CA GLN A 175 -13.03 -13.98 21.48
C GLN A 175 -12.57 -15.41 21.16
N VAL A 176 -11.32 -15.59 20.67
CA VAL A 176 -10.80 -16.93 20.39
C VAL A 176 -10.54 -17.70 21.70
N PRO A 177 -10.57 -19.04 21.69
CA PRO A 177 -10.54 -19.82 22.93
C PRO A 177 -9.18 -19.84 23.65
N SER A 178 -8.07 -19.55 22.97
CA SER A 178 -6.74 -19.50 23.60
C SER A 178 -5.73 -18.70 22.77
N ALA A 179 -4.59 -18.37 23.38
CA ALA A 179 -3.50 -17.63 22.75
C ALA A 179 -2.95 -18.31 21.48
N ILE A 180 -3.08 -19.64 21.35
CA ILE A 180 -2.65 -20.39 20.15
C ILE A 180 -3.51 -20.03 18.94
N TYR A 181 -4.79 -19.70 19.14
CA TYR A 181 -5.71 -19.29 18.07
C TYR A 181 -5.64 -17.80 17.78
N ALA A 182 -5.03 -16.99 18.66
CA ALA A 182 -4.99 -15.54 18.55
C ALA A 182 -4.30 -14.98 17.29
N PRO A 183 -3.31 -15.65 16.67
CA PRO A 183 -2.78 -15.23 15.37
C PRO A 183 -3.74 -15.45 14.19
N LEU A 184 -4.66 -16.41 14.28
CA LEU A 184 -5.45 -16.87 13.13
C LEU A 184 -6.38 -15.81 12.54
N PRO A 185 -7.09 -14.97 13.33
CA PRO A 185 -7.85 -13.86 12.77
C PRO A 185 -6.96 -12.90 11.98
N GLY A 186 -5.76 -12.60 12.49
CA GLY A 186 -4.77 -11.76 11.81
C GLY A 186 -4.32 -12.35 10.47
N PHE A 187 -4.10 -13.67 10.42
CA PHE A 187 -3.76 -14.36 9.18
C PHE A 187 -4.91 -14.34 8.16
N ALA A 188 -6.14 -14.65 8.60
CA ALA A 188 -7.32 -14.62 7.74
C ALA A 188 -7.55 -13.22 7.14
N PHE A 189 -7.41 -12.17 7.96
CA PHE A 189 -7.50 -10.79 7.53
C PHE A 189 -6.41 -10.42 6.50
N GLY A 190 -5.16 -10.78 6.77
CA GLY A 190 -4.05 -10.51 5.85
C GLY A 190 -4.21 -11.25 4.51
N ILE A 191 -4.72 -12.48 4.52
CA ILE A 191 -5.04 -13.23 3.29
C ILE A 191 -6.17 -12.55 2.52
N GLY A 192 -7.23 -12.09 3.19
CA GLY A 192 -8.31 -11.32 2.56
C GLY A 192 -7.78 -10.05 1.88
N THR A 193 -6.91 -9.32 2.58
CA THR A 193 -6.25 -8.11 2.06
C THR A 193 -5.43 -8.42 0.79
N MET A 194 -4.61 -9.47 0.86
CA MET A 194 -3.80 -9.94 -0.28
C MET A 194 -4.67 -10.31 -1.49
N CYS A 195 -5.77 -11.04 -1.28
CA CYS A 195 -6.71 -11.41 -2.34
C CYS A 195 -7.26 -10.17 -3.05
N MET A 196 -7.68 -9.16 -2.27
CA MET A 196 -8.19 -7.92 -2.85
C MET A 196 -7.10 -7.15 -3.61
N GLN A 197 -5.87 -7.09 -3.08
CA GLN A 197 -4.75 -6.45 -3.78
C GLN A 197 -4.45 -7.11 -5.14
N ILE A 198 -4.52 -8.44 -5.21
CA ILE A 198 -4.37 -9.21 -6.44
C ILE A 198 -5.50 -8.86 -7.42
N ILE A 199 -6.75 -8.81 -6.95
CA ILE A 199 -7.91 -8.45 -7.76
C ILE A 199 -7.75 -7.04 -8.34
N LEU A 200 -7.43 -6.05 -7.51
CA LEU A 200 -7.24 -4.66 -7.95
C LEU A 200 -6.07 -4.52 -8.93
N GLY A 201 -4.96 -5.22 -8.69
CA GLY A 201 -3.83 -5.25 -9.61
C GLY A 201 -4.20 -5.86 -10.98
N ALA A 202 -4.99 -6.93 -10.98
CA ALA A 202 -5.48 -7.57 -12.20
C ALA A 202 -6.47 -6.66 -12.96
N VAL A 203 -7.40 -6.00 -12.25
CA VAL A 203 -8.33 -5.02 -12.83
C VAL A 203 -7.56 -3.88 -13.49
N PHE A 204 -6.59 -3.28 -12.80
CA PHE A 204 -5.73 -2.24 -13.35
C PHE A 204 -5.02 -2.70 -14.63
N ALA A 205 -4.39 -3.88 -14.59
CA ALA A 205 -3.68 -4.43 -15.75
C ALA A 205 -4.62 -4.67 -16.94
N ASN A 206 -5.83 -5.18 -16.69
CA ASN A 206 -6.83 -5.42 -17.72
C ASN A 206 -7.34 -4.12 -18.34
N ILE A 207 -7.62 -3.09 -17.55
CA ILE A 207 -8.00 -1.76 -18.06
C ILE A 207 -6.91 -1.20 -18.98
N MET A 208 -5.63 -1.32 -18.58
CA MET A 208 -4.51 -0.84 -19.40
C MET A 208 -4.34 -1.64 -20.71
N ARG A 209 -4.59 -2.95 -20.68
CA ARG A 209 -4.59 -3.81 -21.90
C ARG A 209 -5.73 -3.44 -22.85
N LEU A 210 -6.92 -3.14 -22.31
CA LEU A 210 -8.06 -2.63 -23.10
C LEU A 210 -7.75 -1.29 -23.78
N LYS A 211 -6.80 -0.51 -23.24
CA LYS A 211 -6.26 0.69 -23.87
C LYS A 211 -5.08 0.42 -24.82
N HIS A 212 -4.88 -0.83 -25.24
CA HIS A 212 -3.83 -1.27 -26.17
C HIS A 212 -2.40 -0.99 -25.70
N LEU A 213 -2.16 -0.98 -24.39
CA LEU A 213 -0.81 -0.84 -23.85
C LEU A 213 -0.09 -2.18 -23.80
N THR A 214 1.19 -2.16 -24.16
CA THR A 214 2.09 -3.31 -24.05
C THR A 214 2.43 -3.63 -22.59
N VAL A 215 2.87 -4.85 -22.32
CA VAL A 215 3.28 -5.27 -20.96
C VAL A 215 4.36 -4.35 -20.37
N ASN A 216 5.30 -3.87 -21.18
CA ASN A 216 6.36 -2.97 -20.72
C ASN A 216 5.83 -1.58 -20.34
N GLN A 217 4.87 -1.06 -21.11
CA GLN A 217 4.19 0.20 -20.79
C GLN A 217 3.38 0.09 -19.49
N ILE A 218 2.68 -1.03 -19.28
CA ILE A 218 1.95 -1.29 -18.03
C ILE A 218 2.91 -1.34 -16.84
N LYS A 219 4.05 -2.03 -16.96
CA LYS A 219 5.10 -2.02 -15.92
C LYS A 219 5.62 -0.62 -15.63
N TYR A 220 5.84 0.19 -16.66
CA TYR A 220 6.32 1.54 -16.51
C TYR A 220 5.32 2.42 -15.76
N ILE A 221 4.05 2.46 -16.20
CA ILE A 221 2.99 3.21 -15.51
C ILE A 221 2.85 2.73 -14.07
N GLY A 222 2.86 1.41 -13.87
CA GLY A 222 2.75 0.78 -12.56
C GLY A 222 3.86 1.23 -11.61
N ARG A 223 5.12 1.12 -12.04
CA ARG A 223 6.30 1.50 -11.23
C ARG A 223 6.36 3.00 -10.97
N LEU A 224 6.04 3.83 -11.97
CA LEU A 224 6.08 5.28 -11.82
C LEU A 224 5.02 5.75 -10.82
N THR A 225 3.80 5.21 -10.95
CA THR A 225 2.67 5.50 -10.06
C THR A 225 2.98 5.05 -8.64
N ALA A 226 3.41 3.80 -8.47
CA ALA A 226 3.81 3.27 -7.17
C ALA A 226 4.93 4.10 -6.54
N GLY A 227 5.98 4.42 -7.32
CA GLY A 227 7.10 5.22 -6.84
C GLY A 227 6.69 6.62 -6.39
N ARG A 228 5.82 7.30 -7.14
CA ARG A 228 5.32 8.66 -6.80
C ARG A 228 4.38 8.65 -5.60
N ALA A 229 3.44 7.70 -5.56
CA ALA A 229 2.54 7.53 -4.43
C ALA A 229 3.31 7.24 -3.14
N LEU A 230 4.31 6.35 -3.18
CA LEU A 230 5.19 6.06 -2.04
C LEU A 230 6.07 7.26 -1.67
N TYR A 231 6.67 7.95 -2.63
CA TYR A 231 7.61 9.04 -2.35
C TYR A 231 6.90 10.25 -1.74
N TYR A 232 5.90 10.79 -2.45
CA TYR A 232 5.18 11.97 -1.99
C TYR A 232 4.20 11.65 -0.87
N GLY A 233 3.60 10.46 -0.89
CA GLY A 233 2.84 9.96 0.25
C GLY A 233 3.71 9.82 1.48
N GLY A 234 4.92 9.27 1.36
CA GLY A 234 5.85 9.17 2.49
C GLY A 234 6.20 10.52 3.12
N ILE A 235 6.38 11.55 2.29
CA ILE A 235 6.56 12.93 2.78
C ILE A 235 5.31 13.42 3.52
N ALA A 236 4.13 13.28 2.91
CA ALA A 236 2.87 13.73 3.51
C ALA A 236 2.61 13.06 4.86
N PHE A 237 2.82 11.74 4.93
CA PHE A 237 2.68 10.95 6.15
C PHE A 237 3.69 11.32 7.23
N ALA A 238 4.96 11.53 6.86
CA ALA A 238 5.99 11.95 7.81
C ALA A 238 5.67 13.34 8.39
N VAL A 239 5.26 14.29 7.55
CA VAL A 239 4.89 15.64 7.98
C VAL A 239 3.64 15.60 8.88
N ILE A 240 2.58 14.91 8.48
CA ILE A 240 1.37 14.79 9.30
C ILE A 240 1.66 14.04 10.60
N GLY A 241 2.47 12.99 10.59
CA GLY A 241 2.86 12.26 11.80
C GLY A 241 3.60 13.15 12.81
N VAL A 242 4.52 14.01 12.35
CA VAL A 242 5.17 15.02 13.21
C VAL A 242 4.16 16.03 13.72
N LEU A 243 3.26 16.52 12.86
CA LEU A 243 2.24 17.49 13.28
C LEU A 243 1.28 16.92 14.32
N ILE A 244 0.81 15.68 14.16
CA ILE A 244 -0.05 15.00 15.14
C ILE A 244 0.71 14.78 16.46
N ALA A 245 1.99 14.37 16.39
CA ALA A 245 2.81 14.17 17.58
C ALA A 245 3.02 15.47 18.39
N ILE A 246 3.08 16.64 17.73
CA ILE A 246 3.21 17.95 18.40
C ILE A 246 1.83 18.52 18.79
N PHE A 247 0.82 18.31 17.95
CA PHE A 247 -0.53 18.87 18.09
C PHE A 247 -1.60 17.78 17.93
N PRO A 248 -1.89 16.99 18.97
CA PRO A 248 -2.85 15.88 18.91
C PRO A 248 -4.27 16.30 18.49
N VAL A 249 -4.64 17.57 18.69
CA VAL A 249 -5.91 18.16 18.22
C VAL A 249 -6.15 17.93 16.72
N ILE A 250 -5.08 17.84 15.92
CA ILE A 250 -5.17 17.60 14.47
C ILE A 250 -5.82 16.24 14.18
N ASP A 251 -5.52 15.20 14.95
CA ASP A 251 -6.10 13.87 14.76
C ASP A 251 -7.59 13.81 15.17
N SER A 252 -7.96 14.59 16.18
CA SER A 252 -9.34 14.68 16.67
C SER A 252 -10.30 15.47 15.78
N ALA A 253 -9.78 16.22 14.80
CA ALA A 253 -10.57 17.04 13.89
C ALA A 253 -11.21 16.17 12.79
N ALA A 254 -12.45 15.75 12.99
CA ALA A 254 -13.20 14.95 12.01
C ALA A 254 -14.67 15.40 11.87
N ILE A 255 -15.17 15.37 10.63
CA ILE A 255 -16.56 15.71 10.28
C ILE A 255 -17.35 14.41 10.13
N LYS A 256 -18.35 14.18 10.99
CA LYS A 256 -19.21 13.00 10.90
C LYS A 256 -20.06 13.05 9.62
N THR A 257 -20.10 11.94 8.88
CA THR A 257 -20.85 11.83 7.61
C THR A 257 -22.22 11.18 7.77
N GLY A 258 -22.43 10.43 8.87
CA GLY A 258 -23.63 9.62 9.09
C GLY A 258 -23.64 8.26 8.37
N ILE A 259 -22.58 7.89 7.64
CA ILE A 259 -22.47 6.58 6.96
C ILE A 259 -21.91 5.56 7.97
N PRO A 260 -22.60 4.45 8.28
CA PRO A 260 -22.17 3.48 9.31
C PRO A 260 -21.09 2.51 8.81
N ILE A 261 -20.22 2.97 7.91
CA ILE A 261 -19.11 2.18 7.37
C ILE A 261 -17.82 2.74 7.96
N PRO A 262 -16.98 1.90 8.58
CA PRO A 262 -15.72 2.35 9.13
C PRO A 262 -14.86 3.09 8.08
N ASN A 263 -14.23 4.19 8.46
CA ASN A 263 -13.45 5.13 7.62
C ASN A 263 -14.29 5.99 6.66
N LEU A 264 -15.60 5.77 6.58
CA LEU A 264 -16.54 6.63 5.87
C LEU A 264 -17.49 7.34 6.82
N ASP A 265 -17.52 6.96 8.10
CA ASP A 265 -18.37 7.49 9.17
C ASP A 265 -17.96 8.89 9.67
N ALA A 266 -16.68 9.22 9.48
CA ALA A 266 -16.16 10.56 9.63
C ALA A 266 -15.07 10.86 8.61
N VAL A 267 -15.02 12.11 8.13
CA VAL A 267 -13.95 12.63 7.28
C VAL A 267 -12.97 13.39 8.17
N GLY A 268 -11.80 12.81 8.36
CA GLY A 268 -10.70 13.40 9.13
C GLY A 268 -9.42 13.55 8.32
N VAL A 269 -8.32 13.81 9.04
CA VAL A 269 -6.96 13.90 8.47
C VAL A 269 -6.58 12.62 7.72
N SER A 270 -6.97 11.49 8.28
CA SER A 270 -6.88 10.14 7.73
C SER A 270 -7.45 10.05 6.30
N THR A 271 -8.71 10.44 6.12
CA THR A 271 -9.40 10.47 4.84
C THR A 271 -8.73 11.44 3.86
N GLY A 272 -8.34 12.62 4.35
CA GLY A 272 -7.66 13.64 3.54
C GLY A 272 -6.33 13.15 2.97
N LEU A 273 -5.50 12.49 3.79
CA LEU A 273 -4.24 11.88 3.37
C LEU A 273 -4.46 10.87 2.26
N VAL A 274 -5.47 9.99 2.38
CA VAL A 274 -5.73 8.99 1.34
C VAL A 274 -6.19 9.64 0.03
N ILE A 275 -7.08 10.63 0.09
CA ILE A 275 -7.53 11.37 -1.10
C ILE A 275 -6.35 12.03 -1.80
N ILE A 276 -5.46 12.67 -1.05
CA ILE A 276 -4.27 13.32 -1.61
C ILE A 276 -3.33 12.28 -2.24
N VAL A 277 -2.98 11.22 -1.51
CA VAL A 277 -1.94 10.29 -1.96
C VAL A 277 -2.43 9.34 -3.04
N VAL A 278 -3.59 8.72 -2.88
CA VAL A 278 -4.10 7.77 -3.87
C VAL A 278 -4.92 8.49 -4.95
N GLY A 279 -5.80 9.39 -4.55
CA GLY A 279 -6.65 10.15 -5.48
C GLY A 279 -5.84 11.13 -6.34
N VAL A 280 -5.17 12.11 -5.72
CA VAL A 280 -4.48 13.17 -6.47
C VAL A 280 -3.16 12.66 -7.05
N ILE A 281 -2.29 12.09 -6.22
CA ILE A 281 -0.93 11.69 -6.64
C ILE A 281 -0.96 10.38 -7.44
N GLY A 282 -1.66 9.36 -6.94
CA GLY A 282 -1.80 8.06 -7.59
C GLY A 282 -2.49 8.16 -8.95
N LEU A 283 -3.75 8.59 -9.00
CA LEU A 283 -4.49 8.70 -10.27
C LEU A 283 -3.89 9.76 -11.19
N GLY A 284 -3.42 10.89 -10.63
CA GLY A 284 -2.71 11.92 -11.40
C GLY A 284 -1.46 11.37 -12.08
N SER A 285 -0.70 10.51 -11.39
CA SER A 285 0.46 9.84 -11.99
C SER A 285 0.08 8.86 -13.09
N ILE A 286 -0.98 8.07 -12.91
CA ILE A 286 -1.48 7.16 -13.96
C ILE A 286 -1.86 7.97 -15.21
N TYR A 287 -2.64 9.03 -15.03
CA TYR A 287 -3.09 9.88 -16.12
C TYR A 287 -1.93 10.53 -16.88
N GLN A 288 -0.95 11.09 -16.14
CA GLN A 288 0.24 11.70 -16.75
C GLN A 288 1.06 10.67 -17.53
N ALA A 289 1.31 9.49 -16.96
CA ALA A 289 2.10 8.44 -17.59
C ALA A 289 1.41 7.89 -18.84
N PHE A 290 0.08 7.70 -18.77
CA PHE A 290 -0.73 7.29 -19.91
C PHE A 290 -0.64 8.33 -21.05
N ARG A 291 -0.87 9.61 -20.75
CA ARG A 291 -0.82 10.70 -21.73
C ARG A 291 0.55 10.84 -22.38
N GLN A 292 1.63 10.63 -21.64
CA GLN A 292 2.99 10.62 -22.17
C GLN A 292 3.16 9.52 -23.23
N ILE A 293 2.75 8.30 -22.93
CA ILE A 293 2.87 7.16 -23.84
C ILE A 293 2.04 7.38 -25.12
N THR A 294 0.82 7.91 -24.99
CA THR A 294 -0.02 8.20 -26.15
C THR A 294 0.59 9.27 -27.05
N ARG A 295 1.17 10.33 -26.48
CA ARG A 295 1.87 11.39 -27.24
C ARG A 295 3.11 10.88 -27.96
N GLU A 296 3.91 10.04 -27.30
CA GLU A 296 5.09 9.41 -27.91
C GLU A 296 4.69 8.55 -29.12
N LYS A 297 3.59 7.79 -29.01
CA LYS A 297 3.05 6.98 -30.12
C LYS A 297 2.62 7.84 -31.31
N GLN A 298 1.86 8.91 -31.07
CA GLN A 298 1.42 9.84 -32.12
C GLN A 298 2.60 10.52 -32.84
N THR A 299 3.63 10.90 -32.07
CA THR A 299 4.83 11.54 -32.63
C THR A 299 5.63 10.57 -33.50
N ALA A 300 5.72 9.29 -33.09
CA ALA A 300 6.38 8.25 -33.86
C ALA A 300 5.64 7.92 -35.17
N GLU A 301 4.31 7.81 -35.12
CA GLU A 301 3.46 7.61 -36.31
C GLU A 301 3.58 8.77 -37.30
N HIS A 302 3.61 10.02 -36.80
CA HIS A 302 3.77 11.20 -37.65
C HIS A 302 5.13 11.24 -38.36
N LYS A 303 6.22 10.87 -37.66
CA LYS A 303 7.56 10.78 -38.25
C LYS A 303 7.65 9.69 -39.32
N ASN A 304 7.06 8.52 -39.09
CA ASN A 304 7.05 7.43 -40.08
C ASN A 304 6.28 7.80 -41.35
N ASN A 305 5.14 8.47 -41.23
CA ASN A 305 4.38 8.94 -42.39
C ASN A 305 5.12 10.00 -43.22
N HIS A 306 5.95 10.85 -42.59
CA HIS A 306 6.80 11.80 -43.31
C HIS A 306 7.97 11.13 -44.01
N SER A 307 8.58 10.10 -43.40
CA SER A 307 9.68 9.34 -44.02
C SER A 307 9.24 8.51 -45.23
N LEU A 308 8.03 7.95 -45.22
CA LEU A 308 7.50 7.17 -46.35
C LEU A 308 7.15 8.04 -47.57
N LYS A 309 6.75 9.31 -47.37
CA LYS A 309 6.50 10.26 -48.47
C LYS A 309 7.76 10.70 -49.22
N HIS A 310 8.94 10.56 -48.62
CA HIS A 310 10.22 10.87 -49.27
C HIS A 310 10.82 9.67 -50.04
N ILE A 311 10.25 8.47 -49.93
CA ILE A 311 10.73 7.26 -50.60
C ILE A 311 9.89 6.94 -51.86
N SER A 312 8.77 7.64 -52.09
CA SER A 312 7.86 7.36 -53.20
C SER A 312 8.08 8.22 -54.46
N PHE A 313 9.28 8.78 -54.64
CA PHE A 313 9.69 9.48 -55.85
C PHE A 313 11.12 9.07 -56.21
N ASP A 314 11.27 7.88 -56.76
CA ASP A 314 12.39 7.45 -57.61
C ASP A 314 11.88 6.35 -58.56
#